data_AF-A0A7S1VMZ4-F1
#
_entry.id   AF-A0A7S1VMZ4-F1
#
_cell.length_a   1.000
_cell.length_b   1.000
_cell.length_c   1.000
_cell.angle_alpha   90.00
_cell.angle_beta   90.00
_cell.angle_gamma   90.00
#
_symmetry.space_group_name_H-M   'P 1'
#
loop_
_entity.id
_entity.type
_entity.pdbx_description
1 polymer ?
#
loop_
_entity_poly.entity_id
_entity_poly.type
_entity_poly.pdbx_seq_one_letter_code
_entity_poly.pdbx_strand_id
1 'polypeptide(L)'
;WPLTVFATPDGQPFYGGTYFPPVDGYGRPGFGTLVRRIAEMWHKDSAEIVAHASEATKALATVRPALSGSGSAWPTLAPIVRQQVAASFDRTNAGFSRDGPKFPRPVTLELLTALVGGGSST
;
A
#
# COMPACT_ATOMS: atom_id res chain seq x y z
N TRP A 1 2.63 8.47 8.56
CA TRP A 1 2.43 7.93 9.91
C TRP A 1 1.75 8.95 10.79
N PRO A 2 0.95 8.51 11.76
CA PRO A 2 0.64 7.10 12.04
C PRO A 2 -0.27 6.45 10.98
N LEU A 3 -0.32 5.11 10.99
CA LEU A 3 -1.38 4.31 10.39
C LEU A 3 -1.97 3.50 11.55
N THR A 4 -3.27 3.57 11.71
CA THR A 4 -4.02 2.85 12.74
C THR A 4 -5.01 1.92 12.04
N VAL A 5 -5.02 0.65 12.43
CA VAL A 5 -5.87 -0.38 11.84
C VAL A 5 -6.55 -1.16 12.96
N PHE A 6 -7.85 -1.40 12.79
CA PHE A 6 -8.64 -2.30 13.61
C PHE A 6 -8.92 -3.56 12.79
N ALA A 7 -8.70 -4.71 13.41
CA ALA A 7 -8.78 -6.01 12.78
C ALA A 7 -9.56 -6.99 13.65
N THR A 8 -10.11 -8.04 13.01
CA THR A 8 -10.72 -9.17 13.70
C THR A 8 -9.66 -9.95 14.51
N PRO A 9 -10.06 -10.85 15.43
CA PRO A 9 -9.12 -11.68 16.17
C PRO A 9 -8.17 -12.49 15.29
N ASP A 10 -8.62 -12.88 14.10
CA ASP A 10 -7.83 -13.61 13.10
C ASP A 10 -6.93 -12.68 12.24
N GLY A 11 -6.89 -11.39 12.55
CA GLY A 11 -6.02 -10.41 11.89
C GLY A 11 -6.56 -9.83 10.58
N GLN A 12 -7.85 -10.00 10.28
CA GLN A 12 -8.44 -9.41 9.07
C GLN A 12 -8.83 -7.93 9.32
N PRO A 13 -8.27 -6.96 8.57
CA PRO A 13 -8.57 -5.55 8.79
C PRO A 13 -10.01 -5.22 8.35
N PHE A 14 -10.70 -4.39 9.13
CA PHE A 14 -12.06 -3.91 8.80
C PHE A 14 -12.25 -2.40 8.92
N TYR A 15 -11.37 -1.71 9.65
CA TYR A 15 -11.37 -0.25 9.74
C TYR A 15 -9.96 0.27 9.86
N GLY A 16 -9.68 1.42 9.26
CA GLY A 16 -8.35 2.01 9.36
C GLY A 16 -8.34 3.48 8.96
N GLY A 17 -7.29 4.16 9.40
CA GLY A 17 -7.05 5.57 9.09
C GLY A 17 -5.63 5.95 9.44
N THR A 18 -5.22 7.14 9.02
CA THR A 18 -3.88 7.65 9.32
C THR A 18 -3.83 8.19 10.74
N TYR A 19 -4.27 9.44 10.92
CA TYR A 19 -4.26 10.14 12.19
C TYR A 19 -5.69 10.36 12.72
N PHE A 20 -5.90 9.94 13.96
CA PHE A 20 -7.10 10.25 14.73
C PHE A 20 -6.72 11.23 15.85
N PRO A 21 -7.40 12.38 15.97
CA PRO A 21 -7.07 13.35 17.02
C PRO A 21 -7.38 12.78 18.41
N PRO A 22 -6.72 13.26 19.48
CA PRO A 22 -6.98 12.77 20.84
C PRO A 22 -8.39 13.12 21.33
N VAL A 23 -8.94 14.24 20.87
CA VAL A 23 -10.26 14.77 21.22
C VAL A 23 -11.12 14.98 19.98
N ASP A 24 -12.43 14.96 20.16
CA ASP A 24 -13.40 15.25 19.10
C ASP A 24 -13.22 16.70 18.61
N GLY A 25 -13.31 16.94 17.31
CA GLY A 25 -13.18 18.30 16.77
C GLY A 25 -13.19 18.34 15.23
N TYR A 26 -13.52 19.51 14.67
CA TYR A 26 -13.58 19.73 13.21
C TYR A 26 -14.40 18.68 12.45
N GLY A 27 -15.54 18.27 13.01
CA GLY A 27 -16.45 17.30 12.38
C GLY A 27 -15.95 15.85 12.34
N ARG A 28 -14.86 15.52 13.05
CA ARG A 28 -14.34 14.16 13.17
C ARG A 28 -14.25 13.70 14.63
N PRO A 29 -14.55 12.42 14.91
CA PRO A 29 -14.39 11.87 16.25
C PRO A 29 -12.91 11.79 16.62
N GLY A 30 -12.62 12.03 17.89
CA GLY A 30 -11.35 11.72 18.51
C GLY A 30 -11.20 10.22 18.75
N PHE A 31 -9.96 9.80 19.02
CA PHE A 31 -9.62 8.38 19.11
C PHE A 31 -10.40 7.63 20.19
N GLY A 32 -10.63 8.24 21.35
CA GLY A 32 -11.43 7.62 22.42
C GLY A 32 -12.91 7.42 22.05
N THR A 33 -13.50 8.35 21.28
CA THR A 33 -14.86 8.20 20.75
C THR A 33 -14.92 7.14 19.65
N LEU A 34 -13.91 7.10 18.79
CA LEU A 34 -13.79 6.08 17.75
C LEU A 34 -13.71 4.66 18.32
N VAL A 35 -12.83 4.42 19.30
CA VAL A 35 -12.65 3.09 19.91
C VAL A 35 -13.94 2.59 20.57
N ARG A 36 -14.67 3.47 21.27
CA ARG A 36 -15.97 3.11 21.87
C ARG A 36 -17.01 2.71 20.83
N ARG A 37 -17.12 3.46 19.73
CA ARG A 37 -18.04 3.12 18.63
C ARG A 37 -17.69 1.78 17.99
N ILE A 38 -16.40 1.51 17.78
CA ILE A 38 -15.95 0.22 17.24
C ILE A 38 -16.31 -0.93 18.20
N ALA A 39 -16.09 -0.74 19.51
CA ALA A 39 -16.45 -1.74 20.52
C ALA A 39 -17.96 -2.00 20.57
N GLU A 40 -18.79 -0.95 20.51
CA GLU A 40 -20.25 -1.07 20.44
C GLU A 40 -20.71 -1.83 19.19
N MET A 41 -20.17 -1.50 18.02
CA MET A 41 -20.47 -2.21 16.77
C MET A 41 -20.08 -3.68 16.85
N TRP A 42 -18.90 -3.98 17.41
CA TRP A 42 -18.42 -5.35 17.60
C TRP A 42 -19.32 -6.17 18.53
N HIS A 43 -19.78 -5.58 19.64
CA HIS A 43 -20.69 -6.27 20.55
C HIS A 43 -22.09 -6.45 19.98
N LYS A 44 -22.53 -5.53 19.12
CA LYS A 44 -23.85 -5.60 18.48
C LYS A 44 -23.89 -6.64 17.37
N ASP A 45 -22.91 -6.65 16.46
CA ASP A 45 -22.88 -7.55 15.32
C ASP A 45 -21.44 -7.84 14.83
N SER A 46 -20.71 -8.65 15.59
CA SER A 46 -19.37 -9.09 15.18
C SER A 46 -19.38 -9.98 13.92
N ALA A 47 -20.47 -10.71 13.68
CA ALA A 47 -20.58 -11.60 12.53
C ALA A 47 -20.58 -10.81 11.22
N GLU A 48 -21.33 -9.71 11.16
CA GLU A 48 -21.32 -8.80 10.03
C GLU A 48 -19.92 -8.19 9.80
N ILE A 49 -19.25 -7.73 10.87
CA ILE A 49 -17.90 -7.16 10.77
C ILE A 49 -16.90 -8.19 10.22
N VAL A 50 -16.96 -9.44 10.69
CA VAL A 50 -16.08 -10.51 10.21
C VAL A 50 -16.34 -10.82 8.73
N ALA A 51 -17.61 -10.83 8.30
CA ALA A 51 -17.96 -11.04 6.89
C ALA A 51 -17.36 -9.94 5.99
N HIS A 52 -17.54 -8.67 6.36
CA HIS A 52 -16.98 -7.53 5.64
C HIS A 52 -15.45 -7.54 5.63
N ALA A 53 -14.82 -7.86 6.77
CA ALA A 53 -13.36 -7.96 6.89
C ALA A 53 -12.79 -9.02 5.92
N SER A 54 -13.45 -10.18 5.86
CA SER A 54 -13.09 -11.27 4.95
C SER A 54 -13.23 -10.84 3.49
N GLU A 55 -14.33 -10.17 3.12
CA GLU A 55 -14.54 -9.69 1.75
C GLU A 55 -13.48 -8.66 1.34
N ALA A 56 -13.23 -7.66 2.17
CA ALA A 56 -12.19 -6.65 1.93
C ALA A 56 -10.80 -7.29 1.80
N THR A 57 -10.48 -8.25 2.66
CA THR A 57 -9.19 -8.97 2.62
C THR A 57 -9.05 -9.80 1.34
N LYS A 58 -10.12 -10.48 0.89
CA LYS A 58 -10.13 -11.21 -0.39
C LYS A 58 -9.92 -10.27 -1.57
N ALA A 59 -10.59 -9.11 -1.58
CA ALA A 59 -10.41 -8.11 -2.63
C ALA A 59 -8.97 -7.55 -2.66
N LEU A 60 -8.33 -7.36 -1.51
CA LEU A 60 -6.93 -6.95 -1.46
C LEU A 60 -5.98 -8.05 -1.96
N ALA A 61 -6.28 -9.33 -1.69
CA ALA A 61 -5.49 -10.44 -2.17
C ALA A 61 -5.53 -10.58 -3.70
N THR A 62 -6.65 -10.21 -4.35
CA THR A 62 -6.76 -10.22 -5.82
C THR A 62 -6.09 -9.01 -6.48
N VAL A 63 -5.88 -7.92 -5.75
CA VAL A 63 -5.16 -6.72 -6.24
C VAL A 63 -3.65 -6.89 -6.26
N ARG A 64 -3.10 -8.05 -5.86
CA ARG A 64 -1.69 -8.37 -6.17
C ARG A 64 -1.51 -8.32 -7.70
N PRO A 65 -0.75 -7.36 -8.24
CA PRO A 65 -0.43 -7.41 -9.65
C PRO A 65 0.40 -8.67 -9.83
N ALA A 66 -0.13 -9.63 -10.58
CA ALA A 66 0.72 -10.61 -11.19
C ALA A 66 1.72 -9.81 -12.03
N LEU A 67 2.98 -9.71 -11.59
CA LEU A 67 4.11 -9.37 -12.46
C LEU A 67 4.30 -10.53 -13.45
N SER A 68 3.26 -10.84 -14.21
CA SER A 68 3.16 -11.93 -15.17
C SER A 68 2.75 -11.35 -16.51
N GLY A 69 3.24 -10.15 -16.81
CA GLY A 69 3.36 -9.72 -18.19
C GLY A 69 4.66 -10.28 -18.74
N SER A 70 4.71 -11.52 -19.22
CA SER A 70 5.74 -11.92 -20.20
C SER A 70 5.30 -11.38 -21.56
N GLY A 71 5.32 -10.05 -21.70
CA GLY A 71 4.92 -9.36 -22.91
C GLY A 71 6.15 -9.01 -23.74
N SER A 72 6.12 -9.37 -25.02
CA SER A 72 7.10 -9.05 -26.07
C SER A 72 7.55 -7.59 -26.18
N ALA A 73 6.97 -6.66 -25.40
CA ALA A 73 7.31 -5.24 -25.35
C ALA A 73 8.48 -4.89 -24.40
N TRP A 74 8.91 -5.79 -23.51
CA TRP A 74 10.00 -5.51 -22.56
C TRP A 74 11.32 -5.07 -23.21
N PRO A 75 11.80 -5.68 -24.31
CA PRO A 75 13.02 -5.22 -24.97
C PRO A 75 12.96 -3.76 -25.41
N THR A 76 11.79 -3.29 -25.83
CA THR A 76 11.56 -1.89 -26.24
C THR A 76 11.39 -0.95 -25.06
N LEU A 77 10.71 -1.39 -24.00
CA LEU A 77 10.41 -0.54 -22.83
C LEU A 77 11.56 -0.47 -21.83
N ALA A 78 12.39 -1.51 -21.71
CA ALA A 78 13.46 -1.58 -20.70
C ALA A 78 14.44 -0.40 -20.76
N PRO A 79 14.93 0.06 -21.93
CA PRO A 79 15.79 1.24 -22.01
C PRO A 79 15.09 2.51 -21.52
N ILE A 80 13.83 2.70 -21.89
CA ILE A 80 13.02 3.88 -21.51
C ILE A 80 12.81 3.91 -19.99
N VAL A 81 12.41 2.79 -19.40
CA VAL A 81 12.23 2.68 -17.94
C VAL A 81 13.54 2.95 -17.20
N ARG A 82 14.65 2.34 -17.64
CA ARG A 82 15.97 2.58 -17.02
C ARG A 82 16.38 4.04 -17.08
N GLN A 83 16.22 4.69 -18.24
CA GLN A 83 16.55 6.10 -18.40
C GLN A 83 15.71 6.98 -17.48
N GLN A 84 14.40 6.72 -17.39
CA GLN A 84 13.49 7.54 -16.60
C GLN A 84 13.74 7.38 -15.09
N VAL A 85 14.01 6.17 -14.61
CA VAL A 85 14.37 5.95 -13.21
C VAL A 85 15.73 6.57 -12.89
N ALA A 86 16.72 6.43 -13.76
CA ALA A 86 18.04 7.05 -13.58
C ALA A 86 17.97 8.59 -13.54
N ALA A 87 17.15 9.20 -14.39
CA ALA A 87 16.93 10.65 -14.41
C ALA A 87 16.27 11.17 -13.14
N SER A 88 15.51 10.33 -12.42
CA SER A 88 14.87 10.69 -11.15
C SER A 88 15.81 10.66 -9.94
N PHE A 89 17.00 10.06 -10.07
CA PHE A 89 17.96 9.93 -8.98
C PHE A 89 18.73 11.24 -8.75
N ASP A 90 18.64 11.77 -7.53
CA ASP A 90 19.43 12.92 -7.08
C ASP A 90 20.83 12.45 -6.66
N ARG A 91 21.85 12.77 -7.47
CA ARG A 91 23.25 12.38 -7.18
C ARG A 91 23.88 13.18 -6.05
N THR A 92 23.38 14.37 -5.75
CA THR A 92 23.96 15.26 -4.73
C THR A 92 23.53 14.81 -3.33
N ASN A 93 22.25 14.49 -3.17
CA ASN A 93 21.68 14.17 -1.86
C ASN A 93 21.24 12.70 -1.71
N ALA A 94 21.46 11.88 -2.74
CA ALA A 94 20.99 10.50 -2.87
C ALA A 94 19.46 10.32 -2.82
N GLY A 95 18.99 9.28 -3.50
CA GLY A 95 17.58 8.87 -3.51
C GLY A 95 16.80 9.37 -4.74
N PHE A 96 15.51 9.06 -4.76
CA PHE A 96 14.65 9.22 -5.93
C PHE A 96 13.57 10.26 -5.65
N SER A 97 13.56 11.35 -6.41
CA SER A 97 12.70 12.54 -6.31
C SER A 97 13.51 13.82 -6.05
N ARG A 98 13.14 14.90 -6.75
CA ARG A 98 13.66 16.26 -6.50
C ARG A 98 12.87 17.00 -5.42
N ASP A 99 11.54 16.86 -5.43
CA ASP A 99 10.62 17.72 -4.67
C ASP A 99 9.72 16.94 -3.69
N GLY A 100 10.21 15.84 -3.10
CA GLY A 100 9.44 15.03 -2.16
C GLY A 100 10.28 13.98 -1.42
N PRO A 101 9.65 13.02 -0.71
CA PRO A 101 10.38 11.96 -0.02
C PRO A 101 11.30 11.19 -0.97
N LYS A 102 12.59 11.10 -0.63
CA LYS A 102 13.63 10.50 -1.49
C LYS A 102 13.72 8.98 -1.39
N PHE A 103 12.81 8.35 -0.64
CA PHE A 103 12.77 6.91 -0.48
C PHE A 103 12.42 6.23 -1.80
N PRO A 104 13.12 5.14 -2.16
CA PRO A 104 12.77 4.37 -3.34
C PRO A 104 11.36 3.81 -3.18
N ARG A 105 10.55 3.91 -4.23
CA ARG A 105 9.23 3.27 -4.27
C ARG A 105 9.44 1.77 -4.53
N PRO A 106 8.93 0.86 -3.67
CA PRO A 106 9.16 -0.58 -3.83
C PRO A 106 8.79 -1.10 -5.24
N VAL A 107 7.67 -0.65 -5.80
CA VAL A 107 7.23 -1.01 -7.17
C VAL A 107 8.23 -0.62 -8.25
N THR A 108 8.97 0.47 -8.07
CA THR A 108 10.01 0.88 -9.02
C THR A 108 11.22 -0.03 -8.94
N LEU A 109 11.59 -0.48 -7.74
CA LEU A 109 12.66 -1.46 -7.56
C LEU A 109 12.26 -2.82 -8.12
N GLU A 110 11.03 -3.28 -7.86
CA GLU A 110 10.49 -4.52 -8.43
C GLU A 110 10.46 -4.51 -9.96
N LEU A 111 10.10 -3.38 -10.55
CA LEU A 111 10.15 -3.20 -12.00
C LEU A 111 11.59 -3.33 -12.52
N LEU A 112 12.57 -2.70 -11.84
CA LEU A 112 13.97 -2.80 -12.23
C LEU A 112 14.52 -4.23 -12.06
N THR A 113 14.16 -4.95 -11.01
CA THR A 113 14.59 -6.35 -10.82
C THR A 113 13.98 -7.26 -11.88
N ALA A 114 12.71 -7.07 -12.24
CA ALA A 114 12.06 -7.80 -13.33
C ALA A 114 12.75 -7.57 -14.68
N LEU A 115 13.22 -6.35 -14.96
CA LEU A 115 13.97 -6.02 -16.18
C LEU A 115 15.33 -6.70 -16.27
N VAL A 116 15.97 -7.04 -15.15
CA VAL A 116 17.25 -7.75 -15.12
C VAL A 116 17.04 -9.27 -15.25
N GLY A 117 16.02 -9.81 -14.58
CA GLY A 117 15.71 -11.25 -14.59
C GLY A 117 15.19 -11.77 -15.94
N GLY A 118 14.54 -10.92 -16.76
CA GLY A 118 14.04 -11.29 -18.10
C GLY A 118 15.10 -11.38 -19.20
N GLY A 119 16.37 -11.10 -18.91
CA GLY A 119 17.48 -11.08 -19.89
C GLY A 119 18.32 -12.36 -19.95
N SER A 120 18.03 -13.38 -19.14
CA SER A 120 18.82 -14.63 -19.08
C SER A 120 18.07 -15.77 -19.76
N SER A 121 17.96 -15.74 -21.08
CA SER A 121 17.56 -16.87 -21.91
C SER A 121 18.14 -16.70 -23.31
N THR A 122 19.47 -16.84 -23.40
CA THR A 122 20.23 -17.13 -24.62
C THR A 122 21.51 -17.84 -24.22
#